data_AF-A0AAN8IQK7-F1
#
_entry.id   AF-A0AAN8IQK7-F1
#
_cell.length_a   1.000
_cell.length_b   1.000
_cell.length_c   1.000
_cell.angle_alpha   90.00
_cell.angle_beta   90.00
_cell.angle_gamma   90.00
#
_symmetry.space_group_name_H-M   'P 1'
#
loop_
_entity.id
_entity.type
_entity.pdbx_description
1 polymer ?
#
loop_
_entity_poly.entity_id
_entity_poly.type
_entity_poly.pdbx_seq_one_letter_code
_entity_poly.pdbx_strand_id
1 'polypeptide(L)'
;MTLLSLQGENFVIYDAYWNLATFTGATKRYFPKLPRNLLGIIYTGGNTMLMYTKQNTIKVYNARKYRILQEYPLKINEYFGCLL
;
A
#
# COMPACT_ATOMS: atom_id res chain seq x y z
N MET A 1 -8.63 -14.18 -2.28
CA MET A 1 -8.14 -12.89 -1.75
C MET A 1 -6.63 -12.94 -1.80
N THR A 2 -6.02 -12.16 -2.68
CA THR A 2 -4.57 -12.20 -2.91
C THR A 2 -3.93 -11.01 -2.22
N LEU A 3 -2.90 -11.26 -1.42
CA LEU A 3 -2.22 -10.22 -0.65
C LEU A 3 -0.93 -9.81 -1.36
N LEU A 4 -0.64 -8.51 -1.41
CA LEU A 4 0.62 -7.99 -1.89
C LEU A 4 1.41 -7.45 -0.69
N SER A 5 2.54 -8.08 -0.40
CA SER A 5 3.45 -7.67 0.67
C SER A 5 4.65 -6.95 0.06
N LEU A 6 4.92 -5.74 0.55
CA LEU A 6 6.09 -4.96 0.14
C LEU A 6 7.25 -5.27 1.07
N GLN A 7 8.35 -5.80 0.51
CA GLN A 7 9.56 -6.15 1.24
C GLN A 7 10.75 -5.36 0.65
N GLY A 8 10.94 -4.15 1.15
CA GLY A 8 12.02 -3.26 0.69
C GLY A 8 11.86 -2.90 -0.79
N GLU A 9 12.82 -3.34 -1.62
CA GLU A 9 12.80 -3.09 -3.07
C GLU A 9 11.95 -4.11 -3.86
N ASN A 10 11.48 -5.16 -3.20
CA ASN A 10 10.70 -6.24 -3.81
C ASN A 10 9.26 -6.26 -3.27
N PHE A 11 8.39 -6.97 -3.99
CA PHE A 11 7.07 -7.34 -3.52
C PHE A 11 6.87 -8.85 -3.68
N VAL A 12 6.01 -9.38 -2.82
CA VAL A 12 5.57 -10.77 -2.83
C VAL A 12 4.06 -10.79 -3.00
N ILE A 13 3.57 -11.58 -3.93
CA ILE A 13 2.17 -11.94 -4.04
C ILE A 13 1.96 -13.23 -3.27
N TYR A 14 1.01 -13.17 -2.35
CA TYR A 14 0.69 -14.25 -1.44
C TYR A 14 -0.74 -14.72 -1.65
N ASP A 15 -0.90 -16.02 -1.83
CA ASP A 15 -2.21 -16.66 -1.88
C ASP A 15 -2.63 -17.09 -0.47
N ALA A 16 -3.66 -16.44 0.07
CA ALA A 16 -4.13 -16.71 1.42
C ALA A 16 -4.86 -18.06 1.56
N TYR A 17 -5.33 -18.67 0.47
CA TYR A 17 -6.00 -19.97 0.51
C TYR A 17 -4.96 -21.11 0.63
N TRP A 18 -3.87 -21.00 -0.13
CA TRP A 18 -2.78 -21.99 -0.12
C TRP A 18 -1.68 -21.69 0.89
N ASN A 19 -1.74 -20.55 1.58
CA ASN A 19 -0.73 -20.06 2.50
C ASN A 19 0.68 -20.01 1.86
N LEU A 20 0.75 -19.64 0.56
CA LEU A 20 1.94 -19.76 -0.27
C LEU A 20 2.27 -18.45 -1.01
N ALA A 21 3.56 -18.11 -1.05
CA ALA A 21 4.07 -17.05 -1.91
C ALA A 21 4.09 -17.54 -3.37
N THR A 22 3.23 -16.99 -4.21
CA THR A 22 3.05 -17.43 -5.60
C THR A 22 3.91 -16.64 -6.58
N PHE A 23 4.33 -15.42 -6.22
CA PHE A 23 5.17 -14.59 -7.07
C PHE A 23 6.03 -13.61 -6.27
N THR A 24 7.25 -13.38 -6.73
CA THR A 24 8.14 -12.33 -6.21
C THR A 24 8.66 -11.47 -7.36
N GLY A 25 8.74 -10.16 -7.15
CA GLY A 25 9.18 -9.24 -8.19
C GLY A 25 9.72 -7.92 -7.64
N ALA A 26 10.47 -7.20 -8.47
CA ALA A 26 11.00 -5.89 -8.11
C ALA A 26 9.91 -4.81 -8.19
N THR A 27 9.69 -4.08 -7.11
CA THR A 27 8.62 -3.07 -6.98
C THR A 27 8.78 -1.94 -8.02
N LYS A 28 10.02 -1.52 -8.29
CA LYS A 28 10.32 -0.46 -9.28
C LYS A 28 9.85 -0.78 -10.70
N ARG A 29 9.81 -2.08 -11.08
CA ARG A 29 9.45 -2.52 -12.44
C ARG A 29 7.95 -2.59 -12.65
N TYR A 30 7.20 -3.00 -11.63
CA TYR A 30 5.75 -3.20 -11.72
C TYR A 30 4.95 -1.99 -11.25
N PHE A 31 5.50 -1.23 -10.30
CA PHE A 31 4.84 -0.07 -9.70
C PHE A 31 5.72 1.17 -9.86
N PRO A 32 5.81 1.73 -11.08
CA PRO A 32 6.62 2.91 -11.32
C PRO A 32 6.08 4.09 -10.51
N LYS A 33 6.99 4.88 -9.93
CA LYS A 33 6.70 6.07 -9.11
C LYS A 33 5.96 5.80 -7.79
N LEU A 34 6.04 4.57 -7.27
CA LEU A 34 5.49 4.28 -5.96
C LEU A 34 6.31 5.00 -4.86
N PRO A 35 5.67 5.65 -3.87
CA PRO A 35 6.38 6.36 -2.81
C PRO A 35 7.26 5.42 -1.98
N ARG A 36 8.52 5.78 -1.70
CA ARG A 36 9.46 4.93 -0.91
C ARG A 36 9.09 4.84 0.58
N ASN A 37 8.31 5.79 1.07
CA ASN A 37 7.87 5.94 2.45
C ASN A 37 6.57 5.17 2.75
N LEU A 38 6.25 4.16 1.95
CA LEU A 38 4.97 3.48 2.01
C LEU A 38 5.04 2.29 2.99
N LEU A 39 4.05 2.20 3.87
CA LEU A 39 3.91 1.16 4.88
C LEU A 39 2.91 0.07 4.47
N GLY A 40 1.85 0.45 3.74
CA GLY A 40 0.83 -0.50 3.32
C GLY A 40 -0.05 0.04 2.19
N ILE A 41 -0.61 -0.87 1.41
CA ILE A 41 -1.54 -0.57 0.32
C ILE A 41 -2.82 -1.36 0.55
N ILE A 42 -3.96 -0.71 0.40
CA ILE A 42 -5.27 -1.35 0.39
C ILE A 42 -5.89 -1.13 -0.98
N TYR A 43 -6.30 -2.22 -1.64
CA TYR A 43 -7.08 -2.14 -2.86
C TYR A 43 -8.57 -2.10 -2.49
N THR A 44 -9.21 -0.95 -2.75
CA THR A 44 -10.62 -0.72 -2.40
C THR A 44 -11.59 -1.01 -3.54
N GLY A 45 -11.09 -1.58 -4.66
CA GLY A 45 -11.89 -1.89 -5.84
C GLY A 45 -11.83 -0.82 -6.92
N GLY A 46 -12.04 -1.23 -8.18
CA GLY A 46 -12.00 -0.36 -9.34
C GLY A 46 -10.58 0.09 -9.71
N ASN A 47 -10.37 1.40 -9.84
CA ASN A 47 -9.10 2.00 -10.30
C ASN A 47 -8.34 2.73 -9.19
N THR A 48 -8.79 2.63 -7.94
CA THR A 48 -8.21 3.36 -6.81
C THR A 48 -7.56 2.41 -5.80
N MET A 49 -6.41 2.82 -5.28
CA MET A 49 -5.68 2.18 -4.21
C MET A 49 -5.46 3.20 -3.10
N LEU A 50 -5.63 2.78 -1.85
CA LEU A 50 -5.27 3.58 -0.69
C LEU A 50 -3.85 3.19 -0.27
N MET A 51 -3.01 4.19 -0.06
CA MET A 51 -1.61 4.01 0.29
C MET A 51 -1.35 4.70 1.63
N TYR A 52 -0.87 3.95 2.62
CA TYR A 52 -0.50 4.48 3.93
C TYR A 52 1.01 4.73 3.99
N THR A 53 1.42 5.92 4.44
CA THR A 53 2.83 6.30 4.52
C THR A 53 3.35 6.40 5.95
N LYS A 54 4.68 6.38 6.11
CA LYS A 54 5.38 6.60 7.38
C LYS A 54 5.14 7.98 8.01
N GLN A 55 4.65 8.95 7.24
CA GLN A 55 4.28 10.29 7.70
C GLN A 55 2.83 10.36 8.17
N ASN A 56 2.18 9.21 8.35
CA ASN A 56 0.80 9.12 8.77
C ASN A 56 -0.14 9.82 7.80
N THR A 57 0.11 9.67 6.49
CA THR A 57 -0.79 10.18 5.45
C THR A 57 -1.36 9.03 4.64
N ILE A 58 -2.65 9.11 4.33
CA ILE A 58 -3.31 8.24 3.35
C ILE A 58 -3.29 8.96 2.01
N LYS A 59 -2.73 8.32 1.00
CA LYS A 59 -2.73 8.79 -0.38
C LYS A 59 -3.68 7.94 -1.22
N VAL A 60 -4.59 8.58 -1.94
CA VAL A 60 -5.46 7.92 -2.92
C VAL A 60 -4.71 7.85 -4.25
N TYR A 61 -4.32 6.66 -4.66
CA TYR A 61 -3.59 6.40 -5.89
C TYR A 61 -4.50 5.84 -6.98
N ASN A 62 -4.38 6.36 -8.20
CA ASN A 62 -5.07 5.84 -9.37
C ASN A 62 -4.17 4.83 -10.10
N ALA A 63 -4.57 3.56 -10.10
CA ALA A 63 -3.81 2.46 -10.69
C ALA A 63 -3.77 2.51 -12.23
N ARG A 64 -4.74 3.15 -12.90
CA ARG A 64 -4.72 3.32 -14.38
C ARG A 64 -3.83 4.47 -14.83
N LYS A 65 -3.86 5.58 -14.09
CA LYS A 65 -3.13 6.82 -14.45
C LYS A 65 -1.76 6.93 -13.77
N TYR A 66 -1.40 5.94 -12.95
CA TYR A 66 -0.17 5.87 -12.17
C TYR A 66 0.15 7.16 -11.38
N ARG A 67 -0.88 7.76 -10.77
CA ARG A 67 -0.76 9.06 -10.08
C ARG A 67 -1.55 9.11 -8.78
N ILE A 68 -1.06 9.92 -7.84
CA ILE A 68 -1.79 10.28 -6.63
C ILE A 68 -2.89 11.29 -7.02
N LEU A 69 -4.12 11.02 -6.59
CA LEU A 69 -5.28 11.90 -6.79
C LEU A 69 -5.44 12.86 -5.62
N GLN A 70 -5.35 12.32 -4.39
CA GLN A 70 -5.63 13.04 -3.15
C GLN A 70 -4.71 12.53 -2.04
N GLU A 71 -4.46 13.39 -1.06
CA GLU A 71 -3.69 13.07 0.15
C GLU A 71 -4.46 13.58 1.37
N TYR A 72 -4.60 12.72 2.37
CA TYR A 72 -5.29 12.98 3.62
C TYR A 72 -4.33 12.75 4.78
N PRO A 73 -4.07 13.78 5.62
CA PRO A 73 -3.32 13.58 6.84
C PRO A 73 -4.17 12.79 7.84
N LEU A 74 -3.63 11.69 8.39
CA LEU A 74 -4.24 10.98 9.50
C LEU A 74 -3.80 11.60 10.82
N LYS A 75 -4.78 12.01 11.62
CA LYS A 75 -4.56 12.39 13.00
C LYS A 75 -4.54 11.13 13.86
N ILE A 76 -3.38 10.49 13.99
CA ILE A 76 -3.21 9.24 14.75
C ILE A 76 -3.81 9.32 16.16
N ASN A 77 -3.69 10.48 16.82
CA ASN A 77 -4.21 10.72 18.15
C ASN A 77 -5.74 10.56 18.26
N GLU A 78 -6.49 10.65 17.16
CA GLU A 78 -7.95 10.42 17.15
C GLU A 78 -8.28 8.91 17.07
N TYR A 79 -7.36 8.07 16.60
CA TYR A 79 -7.57 6.63 16.39
C TYR A 79 -6.97 5.76 17.48
N PHE A 80 -5.87 6.22 18.08
CA PHE A 80 -5.20 5.50 19.16
C PHE A 80 -5.26 6.35 20.42
N GLY A 81 -6.08 5.92 21.37
CA GLY A 81 -5.96 6.40 22.75
C GLY A 81 -4.69 5.82 23.35
N CYS A 82 -3.59 6.56 23.29
CA CYS A 82 -2.43 6.27 24.13
C CYS A 82 -2.87 6.47 25.58
N LEU A 83 -3.38 5.42 26.21
CA LEU A 83 -3.62 5.35 27.64
C LEU A 83 -2.24 5.39 28.30
N LEU A 84 -1.86 6.57 28.78
CA LEU A 84 -0.72 6.77 29.68
C LEU A 84 -0.99 6.11 31.03
#